data_AF-A0A226DEH3-F1
#
_entry.id   AF-A0A226DEH3-F1
#
_cell.length_a   1.000
_cell.length_b   1.000
_cell.length_c   1.000
_cell.angle_alpha   90.00
_cell.angle_beta   90.00
_cell.angle_gamma   90.00
#
_symmetry.space_group_name_H-M   'P 1'
#
loop_
_entity.id
_entity.type
_entity.pdbx_description
1 polymer ?
#
loop_
_entity_poly.entity_id
_entity_poly.type
_entity_poly.pdbx_seq_one_letter_code
_entity_poly.pdbx_strand_id
1 'polypeptide(L)'
;MENPPPAAEEPAIENSAPAEEPAMENPPPAAEEPLPEPEGLTGNEEIAPAAEEMPAEGAKVWLCICFRDYSETCGVAKVSTTGWWTNKGEMARLRLPLCLCLLVSFTVVTVVSGQDDETNGGLHPNSNQIEKLCKDRPENEYFRLTTVGDCRDVVRCDKAGLTGTIRLAGVKCPNGLAFDIFKQTCDWKGRVSNCDKLEKPRKILPNLVTDEPVCPDGKLQCGNGECIEKALFCDDKTDCADGSDENACSVETDPNRSPECDTNQCVLPDCFCSADGTRIPGALEPNSVPQMITITFNGAINVDNVDLYADIFNGARQNPNGCQIKGTFFASHKYTNYSAVQELHRQGHEIASFSVTNKDDPKYWTDGSYDDWLAEMAGNRLIIERFANITDGSIIGCRAPYLRVGGNKQFEMMADQFFVYDASITAPLSRVPIWPYTLYFRMPHKCHGNAQNCPSRSHPVWEMVMNELDRRDDPTFDESLPGCHMVSSCSNIQTGDQFGRLLRHNFNRHFSTNRAPLGLHFHASWLKSKREFREELGKFIDEMLARNDVYFVTMLQVVQWMQNPTELTALRDFQEWKEKCDVKGQPYCSLPNTCPLTTRELPGETLRLFTCLECPRHYPWILDPTGDGQAF
;
A
#
# COMPACT_ATOMS: atom_id res chain seq x y z
N MET A 1 27.03 -26.14 -67.76
CA MET A 1 26.18 -27.35 -67.85
C MET A 1 24.94 -27.05 -67.05
N GLU A 2 24.03 -26.34 -67.71
CA GLU A 2 22.66 -26.09 -67.30
C GLU A 2 21.80 -27.30 -67.69
N ASN A 3 20.76 -27.58 -66.91
CA ASN A 3 19.49 -28.14 -67.36
C ASN A 3 18.44 -28.09 -66.22
N PRO A 4 17.14 -28.03 -66.54
CA PRO A 4 16.26 -26.90 -66.19
C PRO A 4 15.05 -27.32 -65.29
N PRO A 5 14.14 -26.38 -64.92
CA PRO A 5 12.98 -26.66 -64.07
C PRO A 5 11.74 -27.07 -64.89
N PRO A 6 10.64 -27.53 -64.26
CA PRO A 6 9.32 -27.55 -64.89
C PRO A 6 8.43 -26.38 -64.43
N ALA A 7 7.82 -25.75 -65.45
CA ALA A 7 6.77 -24.74 -65.45
C ALA A 7 5.43 -25.28 -64.88
N ALA A 8 4.67 -24.50 -64.10
CA ALA A 8 3.59 -23.56 -64.48
C ALA A 8 2.26 -24.23 -64.89
N GLU A 9 1.19 -23.95 -64.14
CA GLU A 9 -0.22 -24.02 -64.59
C GLU A 9 -1.12 -23.12 -63.70
N GLU A 10 -1.55 -22.00 -64.27
CA GLU A 10 -2.82 -21.27 -64.09
C GLU A 10 -3.33 -21.00 -65.54
N PRO A 11 -4.60 -20.67 -65.89
CA PRO A 11 -5.61 -19.92 -65.10
C PRO A 11 -7.12 -20.28 -65.35
N ALA A 12 -8.04 -19.56 -64.70
CA ALA A 12 -9.36 -19.04 -65.16
C ALA A 12 -10.29 -18.84 -63.94
N ILE A 13 -10.56 -17.64 -63.43
CA ILE A 13 -11.47 -16.57 -63.91
C ILE A 13 -12.88 -17.06 -64.26
N GLU A 14 -13.87 -16.70 -63.41
CA GLU A 14 -15.17 -16.24 -63.89
C GLU A 14 -15.77 -15.18 -62.95
N ASN A 15 -16.02 -14.00 -63.54
CA ASN A 15 -16.71 -12.85 -62.98
C ASN A 15 -18.23 -13.07 -62.99
N SER A 16 -18.97 -12.46 -62.05
CA SER A 16 -19.96 -11.41 -62.37
C SER A 16 -20.87 -11.08 -61.17
N ALA A 17 -20.86 -9.79 -60.79
CA ALA A 17 -22.02 -9.08 -60.20
C ALA A 17 -22.94 -8.59 -61.35
N PRO A 18 -24.20 -8.21 -61.07
CA PRO A 18 -24.54 -6.79 -60.83
C PRO A 18 -25.60 -6.60 -59.70
N ALA A 19 -25.51 -5.61 -58.81
CA ALA A 19 -25.85 -4.19 -58.91
C ALA A 19 -27.36 -3.89 -59.09
N GLU A 20 -27.97 -3.25 -58.07
CA GLU A 20 -29.02 -2.23 -58.22
C GLU A 20 -29.06 -1.32 -56.96
N GLU A 21 -29.02 0.01 -57.21
CA GLU A 21 -29.07 1.13 -56.24
C GLU A 21 -30.53 1.63 -56.01
N PRO A 22 -30.82 2.91 -55.66
CA PRO A 22 -31.18 3.38 -54.33
C PRO A 22 -32.60 4.01 -54.26
N ALA A 23 -33.05 4.46 -53.07
CA ALA A 23 -34.26 5.28 -52.95
C ALA A 23 -34.08 6.48 -52.00
N MET A 24 -34.71 7.58 -52.44
CA MET A 24 -34.57 8.99 -52.08
C MET A 24 -35.35 9.47 -50.83
N GLU A 25 -34.98 10.69 -50.41
CA GLU A 25 -35.47 11.56 -49.32
C GLU A 25 -36.94 12.07 -49.40
N ASN A 26 -37.42 12.56 -48.24
CA ASN A 26 -38.17 13.82 -47.93
C ASN A 26 -39.46 13.62 -47.08
N PRO A 27 -40.03 14.66 -46.42
CA PRO A 27 -39.52 15.62 -45.41
C PRO A 27 -40.53 15.74 -44.18
N PRO A 28 -40.46 16.74 -43.25
CA PRO A 28 -41.08 16.68 -41.90
C PRO A 28 -42.43 17.41 -41.79
N PRO A 29 -43.07 17.43 -40.59
CA PRO A 29 -44.01 18.49 -40.24
C PRO A 29 -43.60 19.36 -39.03
N ALA A 30 -43.76 20.67 -39.26
CA ALA A 30 -43.95 21.84 -38.39
C ALA A 30 -44.41 21.57 -36.93
N ALA A 31 -43.77 22.18 -35.92
CA ALA A 31 -43.93 23.54 -35.38
C ALA A 31 -45.12 23.71 -34.40
N GLU A 32 -44.80 23.97 -33.13
CA GLU A 32 -45.67 24.68 -32.18
C GLU A 32 -44.81 25.28 -31.04
N GLU A 33 -44.66 26.60 -31.08
CA GLU A 33 -44.50 27.50 -29.92
C GLU A 33 -45.76 28.38 -29.92
N PRO A 34 -46.33 28.85 -28.78
CA PRO A 34 -45.71 29.98 -28.06
C PRO A 34 -46.00 30.21 -26.54
N LEU A 35 -45.05 30.89 -25.88
CA LEU A 35 -45.18 31.96 -24.83
C LEU A 35 -45.73 31.62 -23.41
N PRO A 36 -45.51 32.49 -22.38
CA PRO A 36 -44.34 33.32 -22.04
C PRO A 36 -43.95 33.25 -20.53
N GLU A 37 -42.87 33.96 -20.20
CA GLU A 37 -42.37 34.31 -18.86
C GLU A 37 -43.42 34.97 -17.93
N PRO A 38 -43.09 35.11 -16.63
CA PRO A 38 -42.81 36.48 -16.21
C PRO A 38 -41.53 36.66 -15.39
N GLU A 39 -40.88 37.77 -15.75
CA GLU A 39 -40.00 38.65 -15.01
C GLU A 39 -40.17 38.69 -13.48
N GLY A 40 -39.03 38.88 -12.80
CA GLY A 40 -38.89 40.00 -11.88
C GLY A 40 -38.72 39.67 -10.40
N LEU A 41 -37.57 40.09 -9.87
CA LEU A 41 -37.30 40.76 -8.57
C LEU A 41 -35.93 40.28 -8.06
N THR A 42 -34.81 40.87 -8.48
CA THR A 42 -34.15 42.04 -7.85
C THR A 42 -34.32 42.10 -6.32
N GLY A 43 -33.22 41.85 -5.61
CA GLY A 43 -33.11 42.07 -4.18
C GLY A 43 -31.68 41.84 -3.70
N ASN A 44 -30.79 42.79 -4.03
CA ASN A 44 -29.53 42.98 -3.32
C ASN A 44 -29.85 43.38 -1.87
N GLU A 45 -29.20 42.74 -0.90
CA GLU A 45 -28.84 43.39 0.36
C GLU A 45 -27.53 42.77 0.89
N GLU A 46 -26.43 43.43 0.58
CA GLU A 46 -25.20 43.40 1.38
C GLU A 46 -25.49 44.07 2.72
N ILE A 47 -25.32 43.37 3.85
CA ILE A 47 -24.83 43.98 5.10
C ILE A 47 -24.00 42.95 5.89
N ALA A 48 -22.69 43.18 5.93
CA ALA A 48 -21.81 42.88 7.06
C ALA A 48 -21.04 44.19 7.36
N PRO A 49 -20.29 44.36 8.45
CA PRO A 49 -20.15 43.56 9.68
C PRO A 49 -20.33 44.42 10.96
N ALA A 50 -20.37 43.80 12.14
CA ALA A 50 -19.98 44.48 13.38
C ALA A 50 -19.44 43.47 14.39
N ALA A 51 -18.19 43.71 14.79
CA ALA A 51 -17.49 43.05 15.86
C ALA A 51 -17.92 43.61 17.22
N GLU A 52 -17.91 42.77 18.26
CA GLU A 52 -17.69 43.21 19.64
C GLU A 52 -17.10 42.05 20.46
N GLU A 53 -15.99 42.35 21.14
CA GLU A 53 -15.27 41.46 22.07
C GLU A 53 -15.80 41.57 23.51
N MET A 54 -15.36 40.61 24.34
CA MET A 54 -15.22 40.59 25.82
C MET A 54 -16.27 39.73 26.60
N PRO A 55 -15.99 39.23 27.82
CA PRO A 55 -15.19 38.01 28.06
C PRO A 55 -15.77 37.04 29.14
N ALA A 56 -15.09 35.90 29.30
CA ALA A 56 -14.87 35.11 30.52
C ALA A 56 -15.94 34.14 31.08
N GLU A 57 -15.39 33.03 31.61
CA GLU A 57 -15.88 32.07 32.60
C GLU A 57 -16.65 30.80 32.14
N GLY A 58 -15.87 29.72 32.01
CA GLY A 58 -16.01 28.51 32.84
C GLY A 58 -17.34 27.75 32.82
N ALA A 59 -17.44 26.72 31.97
CA ALA A 59 -18.34 25.60 32.21
C ALA A 59 -17.80 24.29 31.61
N LYS A 60 -17.65 23.30 32.51
CA LYS A 60 -17.35 21.90 32.20
C LYS A 60 -18.48 21.30 31.38
N VAL A 61 -18.20 20.83 30.17
CA VAL A 61 -19.14 20.06 29.36
C VAL A 61 -19.08 18.60 29.80
N TRP A 62 -20.19 18.12 30.37
CA TRP A 62 -20.48 16.70 30.52
C TRP A 62 -21.05 16.17 29.20
N LEU A 63 -20.42 15.11 28.68
CA LEU A 63 -20.89 14.39 27.52
C LEU A 63 -22.13 13.56 27.90
N CYS A 64 -23.31 13.96 27.42
CA CYS A 64 -24.50 13.11 27.41
C CYS A 64 -24.45 12.19 26.19
N ILE A 65 -24.27 10.89 26.41
CA ILE A 65 -24.65 9.87 25.42
C ILE A 65 -25.99 9.30 25.87
N CYS A 66 -27.04 9.59 25.09
CA CYS A 66 -28.31 8.92 25.15
C CYS A 66 -28.18 7.52 24.51
N PHE A 67 -28.48 6.47 25.27
CA PHE A 67 -28.93 5.19 24.72
C PHE A 67 -30.46 5.18 24.81
N ARG A 68 -31.14 5.00 23.68
CA ARG A 68 -32.59 4.83 23.63
C ARG A 68 -32.92 3.37 23.28
N ASP A 69 -33.49 2.70 24.28
CA ASP A 69 -34.54 1.67 24.30
C ASP A 69 -34.46 0.42 23.39
N TYR A 70 -34.51 -0.77 24.00
CA TYR A 70 -35.80 -1.48 24.11
C TYR A 70 -35.92 -2.28 25.42
N SER A 71 -37.11 -2.17 26.01
CA SER A 71 -37.67 -2.76 27.23
C SER A 71 -37.70 -4.30 27.18
N GLU A 72 -37.83 -5.08 28.26
CA GLU A 72 -38.98 -5.08 29.18
C GLU A 72 -38.66 -5.72 30.55
N THR A 73 -39.04 -4.98 31.61
CA THR A 73 -39.73 -5.41 32.85
C THR A 73 -39.08 -6.46 33.77
N CYS A 74 -39.21 -6.40 35.10
CA CYS A 74 -39.53 -5.41 36.12
C CYS A 74 -39.49 -6.22 37.43
N GLY A 75 -38.87 -5.73 38.51
CA GLY A 75 -38.96 -6.42 39.80
C GLY A 75 -38.05 -5.93 40.92
N VAL A 76 -38.30 -4.69 41.40
CA VAL A 76 -38.49 -4.26 42.81
C VAL A 76 -37.93 -5.23 43.89
N ALA A 77 -37.12 -4.90 44.91
CA ALA A 77 -36.83 -3.66 45.62
C ALA A 77 -35.58 -3.78 46.55
N LYS A 78 -34.92 -2.63 46.72
CA LYS A 78 -34.42 -1.99 47.96
C LYS A 78 -33.87 -2.81 49.16
N VAL A 79 -32.61 -2.49 49.46
CA VAL A 79 -32.09 -1.81 50.69
C VAL A 79 -31.55 -2.64 51.87
N SER A 80 -30.30 -2.28 52.21
CA SER A 80 -29.70 -2.11 53.55
C SER A 80 -28.99 -3.28 54.25
N THR A 81 -27.66 -3.10 54.33
CA THR A 81 -26.75 -3.05 55.48
C THR A 81 -27.04 -3.78 56.80
N THR A 82 -25.91 -4.19 57.41
CA THR A 82 -25.68 -4.74 58.77
C THR A 82 -26.01 -6.23 58.90
N GLY A 83 -25.23 -7.10 59.55
CA GLY A 83 -24.09 -6.95 60.45
C GLY A 83 -24.26 -7.97 61.57
N TRP A 84 -23.33 -8.94 61.65
CA TRP A 84 -22.97 -9.76 62.82
C TRP A 84 -24.04 -10.69 63.44
N TRP A 85 -23.66 -11.95 63.71
CA TRP A 85 -23.63 -12.58 65.05
C TRP A 85 -23.32 -14.08 64.94
N THR A 86 -22.51 -14.53 65.90
CA THR A 86 -21.98 -15.87 66.17
C THR A 86 -23.02 -16.85 66.77
N ASN A 87 -22.95 -18.15 66.48
CA ASN A 87 -22.60 -19.23 67.44
C ASN A 87 -22.88 -20.67 66.94
N LYS A 88 -21.88 -21.54 67.22
CA LYS A 88 -21.89 -22.95 67.70
C LYS A 88 -23.04 -23.94 67.40
N GLY A 89 -22.65 -25.18 67.07
CA GLY A 89 -23.42 -26.40 67.34
C GLY A 89 -22.75 -27.70 66.85
N GLU A 90 -22.51 -28.65 67.76
CA GLU A 90 -21.73 -29.89 67.64
C GLU A 90 -22.48 -31.15 67.14
N MET A 91 -21.68 -32.11 66.63
CA MET A 91 -21.69 -33.60 66.75
C MET A 91 -22.96 -34.46 66.57
N ALA A 92 -22.83 -35.55 65.77
CA ALA A 92 -22.95 -36.94 66.26
C ALA A 92 -22.52 -38.01 65.21
N ARG A 93 -21.92 -39.10 65.71
CA ARG A 93 -21.35 -40.29 65.04
C ARG A 93 -22.36 -41.44 64.87
N LEU A 94 -22.09 -42.42 63.98
CA LEU A 94 -22.12 -43.90 64.22
C LEU A 94 -21.75 -44.66 62.90
N ARG A 95 -20.61 -45.38 62.79
CA ARG A 95 -20.26 -46.80 63.13
C ARG A 95 -20.38 -47.83 61.96
N LEU A 96 -19.21 -48.40 61.64
CA LEU A 96 -18.79 -49.59 60.86
C LEU A 96 -19.55 -50.91 61.20
N PRO A 97 -19.45 -52.07 60.47
CA PRO A 97 -18.15 -52.74 60.15
C PRO A 97 -17.99 -53.74 58.95
N LEU A 98 -16.70 -53.96 58.60
CA LEU A 98 -15.92 -55.17 58.23
C LEU A 98 -16.16 -56.09 56.98
N CYS A 99 -15.09 -56.15 56.15
CA CYS A 99 -14.31 -57.32 55.64
C CYS A 99 -14.89 -58.33 54.59
N LEU A 100 -14.32 -58.41 53.37
CA LEU A 100 -13.21 -59.32 52.94
C LEU A 100 -12.99 -59.31 51.38
N CYS A 101 -11.72 -59.22 50.97
CA CYS A 101 -11.01 -59.77 49.77
C CYS A 101 -11.44 -59.57 48.28
N LEU A 102 -10.42 -59.13 47.52
CA LEU A 102 -9.99 -59.49 46.14
C LEU A 102 -10.74 -58.92 44.91
N LEU A 103 -10.10 -57.98 44.19
CA LEU A 103 -9.43 -58.23 42.89
C LEU A 103 -8.79 -56.95 42.31
N VAL A 104 -7.71 -57.17 41.57
CA VAL A 104 -6.73 -56.24 41.03
C VAL A 104 -7.28 -55.43 39.84
N SER A 105 -6.94 -54.13 39.75
CA SER A 105 -6.66 -53.42 38.49
C SER A 105 -5.88 -52.14 38.77
N PHE A 106 -4.74 -52.01 38.09
CA PHE A 106 -3.76 -50.93 38.21
C PHE A 106 -4.26 -49.63 37.55
N THR A 107 -4.16 -48.50 38.28
CA THR A 107 -3.90 -47.18 37.70
C THR A 107 -2.96 -46.43 38.64
N VAL A 108 -1.72 -46.22 38.20
CA VAL A 108 -0.72 -45.39 38.89
C VAL A 108 -1.00 -43.93 38.52
N VAL A 109 -1.33 -43.12 39.52
CA VAL A 109 -1.25 -41.66 39.46
C VAL A 109 0.16 -41.29 39.89
N THR A 110 1.02 -40.87 38.96
CA THR A 110 2.30 -40.23 39.31
C THR A 110 2.06 -38.77 39.62
N VAL A 111 2.16 -38.42 40.90
CA VAL A 111 2.39 -37.07 41.39
C VAL A 111 3.80 -36.66 40.95
N VAL A 112 3.92 -35.69 40.05
CA VAL A 112 5.21 -35.06 39.75
C VAL A 112 5.45 -34.00 40.83
N SER A 113 6.34 -34.33 41.75
CA SER A 113 7.01 -33.37 42.63
C SER A 113 7.84 -32.41 41.79
N GLY A 114 7.53 -31.11 41.87
CA GLY A 114 8.42 -30.06 41.37
C GLY A 114 9.73 -30.12 42.14
N GLN A 115 10.80 -30.44 41.43
CA GLN A 115 12.16 -30.43 41.92
C GLN A 115 12.69 -29.00 41.76
N ASP A 116 13.01 -28.36 42.88
CA ASP A 116 13.79 -27.13 42.91
C ASP A 116 15.22 -27.46 42.45
N ASP A 117 15.53 -27.19 41.17
CA ASP A 117 16.89 -27.18 40.67
C ASP A 117 17.49 -25.77 40.86
N GLU A 118 18.12 -25.57 42.02
CA GLU A 118 19.18 -24.58 42.17
C GLU A 118 20.41 -25.06 41.37
N THR A 119 20.67 -24.49 40.19
CA THR A 119 22.04 -24.28 39.65
C THR A 119 22.02 -23.45 38.37
N ASN A 120 21.95 -22.13 38.52
CA ASN A 120 22.83 -21.16 37.85
C ASN A 120 22.45 -19.75 38.31
N GLY A 121 23.43 -19.00 38.81
CA GLY A 121 23.26 -17.66 39.38
C GLY A 121 22.80 -16.61 38.38
N GLY A 122 21.51 -16.64 38.02
CA GLY A 122 20.81 -15.54 37.40
C GLY A 122 20.29 -14.60 38.48
N LEU A 123 20.87 -13.42 38.56
CA LEU A 123 20.45 -12.32 39.43
C LEU A 123 18.95 -12.03 39.17
N HIS A 124 18.04 -12.55 39.98
CA HIS A 124 16.64 -12.11 39.93
C HIS A 124 16.62 -10.66 40.41
N PRO A 125 16.33 -9.68 39.54
CA PRO A 125 16.39 -8.28 39.93
C PRO A 125 15.32 -8.01 40.99
N ASN A 126 15.69 -7.31 42.06
CA ASN A 126 14.73 -6.89 43.08
C ASN A 126 13.78 -5.81 42.53
N SER A 127 12.71 -5.46 43.26
CA SER A 127 11.71 -4.49 42.81
C SER A 127 12.33 -3.15 42.35
N ASN A 128 13.32 -2.64 43.08
CA ASN A 128 14.01 -1.39 42.73
C ASN A 128 14.89 -1.50 41.47
N GLN A 129 15.44 -2.68 41.18
CA GLN A 129 16.17 -2.95 39.94
C GLN A 129 15.23 -3.10 38.75
N ILE A 130 14.05 -3.73 38.95
CA ILE A 130 13.01 -3.85 37.91
C ILE A 130 12.51 -2.45 37.52
N GLU A 131 12.25 -1.58 38.49
CA GLU A 131 11.86 -0.19 38.20
C GLU A 131 12.92 0.56 37.37
N LYS A 132 14.22 0.37 37.69
CA LYS A 132 15.31 0.96 36.91
C LYS A 132 15.42 0.38 35.50
N LEU A 133 15.29 -0.95 35.37
CA LEU A 133 15.34 -1.64 34.07
C LEU A 133 14.17 -1.22 33.18
N CYS A 134 13.00 -0.99 33.76
CA CYS A 134 11.78 -0.60 33.05
C CYS A 134 11.59 0.90 32.88
N LYS A 135 12.49 1.73 33.41
CA LYS A 135 12.41 3.18 33.27
C LYS A 135 12.53 3.58 31.80
N ASP A 136 11.56 4.36 31.34
CA ASP A 136 11.46 4.86 29.96
C ASP A 136 11.43 3.75 28.90
N ARG A 137 10.96 2.53 29.25
CA ARG A 137 10.70 1.44 28.30
C ARG A 137 9.21 1.28 28.00
N PRO A 138 8.81 1.13 26.73
CA PRO A 138 7.45 0.77 26.38
C PRO A 138 7.17 -0.71 26.71
N GLU A 139 5.89 -1.03 26.95
CA GLU A 139 5.45 -2.35 27.45
C GLU A 139 5.68 -3.50 26.45
N ASN A 140 5.82 -3.17 25.16
CA ASN A 140 6.03 -4.11 24.07
C ASN A 140 7.50 -4.29 23.67
N GLU A 141 8.45 -3.65 24.34
CA GLU A 141 9.89 -3.80 24.06
C GLU A 141 10.50 -4.95 24.86
N TYR A 142 11.14 -5.87 24.13
CA TYR A 142 11.95 -6.95 24.63
C TYR A 142 13.43 -6.57 24.68
N PHE A 143 14.08 -6.91 25.78
CA PHE A 143 15.51 -6.74 26.01
C PHE A 143 16.09 -7.97 26.71
N ARG A 144 17.42 -8.11 26.71
CA ARG A 144 18.14 -9.18 27.40
C ARG A 144 18.66 -8.69 28.74
N LEU A 145 18.65 -9.57 29.73
CA LEU A 145 19.33 -9.34 31.01
C LEU A 145 20.82 -9.70 30.94
N THR A 146 21.22 -10.53 29.98
CA THR A 146 22.60 -10.98 29.77
C THR A 146 22.86 -11.23 28.30
N THR A 147 24.09 -10.98 27.85
CA THR A 147 24.60 -11.33 26.51
C THR A 147 25.24 -12.72 26.49
N VAL A 148 25.37 -13.36 27.65
CA VAL A 148 25.98 -14.67 27.80
C VAL A 148 24.91 -15.74 27.60
N GLY A 149 25.06 -16.56 26.56
CA GLY A 149 24.19 -17.71 26.29
C GLY A 149 23.76 -17.84 24.83
N ASP A 150 22.66 -18.54 24.60
CA ASP A 150 22.17 -18.87 23.26
C ASP A 150 21.33 -17.78 22.58
N CYS A 151 21.25 -16.59 23.17
CA CYS A 151 20.48 -15.45 22.63
C CYS A 151 18.96 -15.58 22.61
N ARG A 152 18.43 -16.60 23.28
CA ARG A 152 17.03 -17.01 23.15
C ARG A 152 16.12 -16.36 24.15
N ASP A 153 16.65 -16.02 25.31
CA ASP A 153 15.91 -15.53 26.46
C ASP A 153 15.88 -14.00 26.44
N VAL A 154 14.68 -13.43 26.43
CA VAL A 154 14.43 -11.99 26.53
C VAL A 154 13.35 -11.71 27.55
N VAL A 155 13.29 -10.48 28.04
CA VAL A 155 12.28 -10.00 28.98
C VAL A 155 11.66 -8.72 28.47
N ARG A 156 10.41 -8.46 28.84
CA ARG A 156 9.73 -7.16 28.65
C ARG A 156 9.15 -6.66 29.96
N CYS A 157 8.85 -5.37 30.02
CA CYS A 157 8.20 -4.76 31.17
C CYS A 157 6.68 -4.90 31.05
N ASP A 158 6.06 -5.58 32.01
CA ASP A 158 4.61 -5.83 32.06
C ASP A 158 4.01 -5.15 33.30
N LYS A 159 2.89 -4.44 33.12
CA LYS A 159 2.15 -3.80 34.22
C LYS A 159 0.96 -4.68 34.60
N ALA A 160 1.08 -5.44 35.67
CA ALA A 160 0.03 -6.38 36.09
C ALA A 160 -0.79 -5.82 37.27
N GLY A 161 -2.12 -5.78 37.10
CA GLY A 161 -3.11 -5.57 38.16
C GLY A 161 -3.59 -4.12 38.38
N LEU A 162 -4.70 -3.96 39.13
CA LEU A 162 -5.33 -2.67 39.50
C LEU A 162 -4.38 -1.69 40.24
N THR A 163 -3.24 -2.18 40.73
CA THR A 163 -2.24 -1.42 41.52
C THR A 163 -1.04 -0.94 40.70
N GLY A 164 -0.93 -1.29 39.41
CA GLY A 164 0.09 -0.73 38.51
C GLY A 164 1.54 -1.19 38.76
N THR A 165 1.75 -2.27 39.52
CA THR A 165 3.08 -2.82 39.82
C THR A 165 3.77 -3.38 38.56
N ILE A 166 4.99 -2.91 38.26
CA ILE A 166 5.80 -3.30 37.09
C ILE A 166 6.56 -4.61 37.39
N ARG A 167 6.49 -5.58 36.47
CA ARG A 167 7.23 -6.85 36.54
C ARG A 167 7.93 -7.17 35.21
N LEU A 168 8.91 -8.07 35.23
CA LEU A 168 9.55 -8.59 34.03
C LEU A 168 8.84 -9.86 33.55
N ALA A 169 8.35 -9.86 32.31
CA ALA A 169 7.79 -11.02 31.64
C ALA A 169 8.82 -11.61 30.67
N GLY A 170 9.30 -12.82 30.95
CA GLY A 170 10.27 -13.52 30.12
C GLY A 170 9.63 -14.26 28.93
N VAL A 171 10.29 -14.21 27.78
CA VAL A 171 9.94 -14.95 26.55
C VAL A 171 11.20 -15.65 26.04
N LYS A 172 11.08 -16.90 25.62
CA LYS A 172 12.19 -17.71 25.09
C LYS A 172 11.87 -18.19 23.68
N CYS A 173 12.77 -17.93 22.73
CA CYS A 173 12.62 -18.44 21.37
C CYS A 173 12.70 -19.97 21.29
N PRO A 174 11.95 -20.62 20.37
CA PRO A 174 12.08 -22.06 20.07
C PRO A 174 13.50 -22.51 19.72
N ASN A 175 13.77 -23.81 19.81
CA ASN A 175 15.09 -24.38 19.49
C ASN A 175 15.47 -24.09 18.03
N GLY A 176 16.71 -23.67 17.78
CA GLY A 176 17.22 -23.30 16.44
C GLY A 176 17.01 -21.83 16.06
N LEU A 177 16.19 -21.10 16.82
CA LEU A 177 16.00 -19.66 16.67
C LEU A 177 16.76 -18.89 17.75
N ALA A 178 17.10 -17.64 17.47
CA ALA A 178 17.63 -16.65 18.39
C ALA A 178 16.72 -15.42 18.35
N PHE A 179 16.60 -14.68 19.45
CA PHE A 179 15.84 -13.43 19.43
C PHE A 179 16.70 -12.35 18.78
N ASP A 180 16.16 -11.59 17.83
CA ASP A 180 16.82 -10.40 17.26
C ASP A 180 16.32 -9.16 18.03
N ILE A 181 17.21 -8.53 18.80
CA ILE A 181 16.84 -7.36 19.63
C ILE A 181 16.44 -6.15 18.79
N PHE A 182 16.93 -6.00 17.57
CA PHE A 182 16.59 -4.84 16.74
C PHE A 182 15.25 -5.05 16.03
N LYS A 183 14.98 -6.28 15.57
CA LYS A 183 13.70 -6.65 14.93
C LYS A 183 12.59 -6.99 15.93
N GLN A 184 12.92 -7.17 17.21
CA GLN A 184 11.98 -7.53 18.27
C GLN A 184 11.22 -8.84 17.98
N THR A 185 11.89 -9.82 17.36
CA THR A 185 11.31 -11.11 16.95
C THR A 185 12.33 -12.25 17.00
N CYS A 186 11.87 -13.50 17.01
CA CYS A 186 12.73 -14.68 16.86
C CYS A 186 13.08 -14.92 15.38
N ASP A 187 14.36 -15.03 15.06
CA ASP A 187 14.87 -15.32 13.71
C ASP A 187 15.88 -16.50 13.79
N TRP A 188 16.24 -17.07 12.64
CA TRP A 188 17.20 -18.17 12.58
C TRP A 188 18.55 -17.74 13.15
N LYS A 189 19.16 -18.58 13.99
CA LYS A 189 20.40 -18.23 14.72
C LYS A 189 21.52 -17.67 13.81
N GLY A 190 21.63 -18.18 12.58
CA GLY A 190 22.62 -17.69 11.60
C GLY A 190 22.34 -16.30 11.02
N ARG A 191 21.13 -15.74 11.18
CA ARG A 191 20.72 -14.41 10.73
C ARG A 191 20.72 -13.35 11.84
N VAL A 192 20.86 -13.77 13.09
CA VAL A 192 20.88 -12.87 14.25
C VAL A 192 22.31 -12.47 14.58
N SER A 193 22.67 -11.22 14.25
CA SER A 193 24.02 -10.69 14.46
C SER A 193 24.18 -9.85 15.73
N ASN A 194 23.08 -9.51 16.43
CA ASN A 194 23.07 -8.58 17.57
C ASN A 194 22.97 -9.29 18.93
N CYS A 195 23.54 -10.50 19.03
CA CYS A 195 23.43 -11.29 20.25
C CYS A 195 24.23 -10.73 21.43
N ASP A 196 25.28 -10.00 21.11
CA ASP A 196 26.16 -9.27 22.01
C ASP A 196 25.51 -7.98 22.58
N LYS A 197 24.26 -7.67 22.21
CA LYS A 197 23.55 -6.49 22.70
C LYS A 197 22.54 -6.86 23.78
N LEU A 198 22.41 -6.02 24.81
CA LEU A 198 21.39 -6.19 25.85
C LEU A 198 20.06 -5.55 25.46
N GLU A 199 20.11 -4.49 24.67
CA GLU A 199 18.94 -3.68 24.34
C GLU A 199 19.13 -3.01 23.00
N LYS A 200 18.03 -2.47 22.45
CA LYS A 200 18.08 -1.59 21.28
C LYS A 200 18.75 -0.27 21.71
N PRO A 201 19.71 0.28 20.94
CA PRO A 201 20.33 1.55 21.26
C PRO A 201 19.28 2.64 21.42
N ARG A 202 19.29 3.32 22.57
CA ARG A 202 18.44 4.48 22.80
C ARG A 202 19.05 5.67 22.08
N LYS A 203 18.34 6.15 21.08
CA LYS A 203 18.67 7.39 20.38
C LYS A 203 18.29 8.58 21.27
N ILE A 204 19.17 9.57 21.40
CA ILE A 204 18.87 10.80 22.11
C ILE A 204 17.88 11.58 21.25
N LEU A 205 16.74 11.97 21.81
CA LEU A 205 15.72 12.71 21.08
C LEU A 205 15.92 14.22 21.26
N PRO A 206 15.54 15.01 20.25
CA PRO A 206 15.59 16.45 20.36
C PRO A 206 14.48 16.97 21.28
N ASN A 207 14.72 18.11 21.91
CA ASN A 207 13.77 18.70 22.86
C ASN A 207 12.81 19.66 22.14
N LEU A 208 11.88 19.09 21.38
CA LEU A 208 10.97 19.85 20.52
C LEU A 208 9.70 20.37 21.22
N VAL A 209 9.35 19.80 22.37
CA VAL A 209 8.12 20.14 23.12
C VAL A 209 8.52 20.79 24.44
N THR A 210 8.51 22.11 24.48
CA THR A 210 8.80 22.91 25.68
C THR A 210 7.66 23.90 25.92
N ASP A 211 7.33 24.17 27.19
CA ASP A 211 6.23 25.07 27.57
C ASP A 211 6.51 26.53 27.13
N GLU A 212 7.79 26.89 26.99
CA GLU A 212 8.26 28.17 26.45
C GLU A 212 9.36 27.90 25.42
N PRO A 213 9.39 28.62 24.27
CA PRO A 213 10.41 28.42 23.25
C PRO A 213 11.80 28.75 23.81
N VAL A 214 12.60 27.70 24.06
CA VAL A 214 13.96 27.83 24.61
C VAL A 214 14.93 28.41 23.58
N CYS A 215 14.67 28.16 22.29
CA CYS A 215 15.49 28.62 21.18
C CYS A 215 14.84 29.84 20.46
N PRO A 216 15.64 30.72 19.83
CA PRO A 216 15.13 31.81 18.99
C PRO A 216 14.26 31.31 17.83
N ASP A 217 13.43 32.19 17.27
CA ASP A 217 12.60 31.88 16.10
C ASP A 217 13.42 31.28 14.95
N GLY A 218 12.91 30.19 14.37
CA GLY A 218 13.59 29.44 13.31
C GLY A 218 14.59 28.37 13.80
N LYS A 219 14.87 28.30 15.11
CA LYS A 219 15.77 27.29 15.71
C LYS A 219 15.02 26.27 16.56
N LEU A 220 15.58 25.08 16.66
CA LEU A 220 15.08 23.98 17.47
C LEU A 220 16.18 23.43 18.37
N GLN A 221 15.78 22.85 19.51
CA GLN A 221 16.70 22.40 20.53
C GLN A 221 17.10 20.93 20.35
N CYS A 222 18.40 20.67 20.24
CA CYS A 222 19.01 19.36 20.36
C CYS A 222 18.79 18.75 21.76
N GLY A 223 18.95 17.45 21.92
CA GLY A 223 18.81 16.74 23.20
C GLY A 223 19.84 17.18 24.26
N ASN A 224 21.02 17.66 23.82
CA ASN A 224 22.06 18.23 24.68
C ASN A 224 21.77 19.68 25.10
N GLY A 225 20.70 20.30 24.59
CA GLY A 225 20.29 21.67 24.88
C GLY A 225 20.78 22.74 23.88
N GLU A 226 21.59 22.38 22.89
CA GLU A 226 22.07 23.26 21.82
C GLU A 226 20.92 23.67 20.88
N CYS A 227 20.95 24.91 20.37
CA CYS A 227 19.95 25.41 19.43
C CYS A 227 20.54 25.53 18.03
N ILE A 228 20.05 24.72 17.09
CA ILE A 228 20.45 24.76 15.68
C ILE A 228 19.27 25.14 14.78
N GLU A 229 19.54 25.48 13.52
CA GLU A 229 18.49 25.88 12.56
C GLU A 229 17.50 24.73 12.32
N LYS A 230 16.20 25.06 12.25
CA LYS A 230 15.13 24.06 12.03
C LYS A 230 15.35 23.21 10.77
N ALA A 231 15.94 23.79 9.72
CA ALA A 231 16.22 23.11 8.46
C ALA A 231 17.29 22.00 8.56
N LEU A 232 18.13 22.02 9.61
CA LEU A 232 19.18 21.03 9.86
C LEU A 232 18.65 19.77 10.56
N PHE A 233 17.40 19.77 11.01
CA PHE A 233 16.80 18.56 11.56
C PHE A 233 16.36 17.63 10.44
N CYS A 234 16.75 16.36 10.52
CA CYS A 234 16.38 15.31 9.58
C CYS A 234 16.88 15.58 8.16
N ASP A 235 18.12 16.01 8.03
CA ASP A 235 18.79 16.29 6.75
C ASP A 235 19.86 15.23 6.36
N ASP A 236 19.90 14.13 7.10
CA ASP A 236 20.87 13.02 7.03
C ASP A 236 22.30 13.40 7.45
N LYS A 237 22.48 14.55 8.10
CA LYS A 237 23.77 14.97 8.66
C LYS A 237 23.61 15.21 10.15
N THR A 238 24.62 14.77 10.90
CA THR A 238 24.68 15.04 12.33
C THR A 238 25.26 16.43 12.55
N ASP A 239 24.40 17.39 12.86
CA ASP A 239 24.72 18.77 13.21
C ASP A 239 24.69 18.98 14.73
N CYS A 240 23.76 18.34 15.45
CA CYS A 240 23.78 18.32 16.90
C CYS A 240 25.00 17.55 17.42
N ALA A 241 25.72 18.05 18.44
CA ALA A 241 26.86 17.33 19.01
C ALA A 241 26.50 15.95 19.63
N ASP A 242 25.22 15.71 19.94
CA ASP A 242 24.68 14.44 20.42
C ASP A 242 23.92 13.62 19.34
N GLY A 243 23.84 14.13 18.11
CA GLY A 243 23.13 13.53 16.98
C GLY A 243 21.63 13.39 17.15
N SER A 244 21.02 14.21 18.00
CA SER A 244 19.59 14.16 18.30
C SER A 244 18.68 14.71 17.20
N ASP A 245 19.19 15.58 16.35
CA ASP A 245 18.58 16.08 15.11
C ASP A 245 18.09 14.96 14.19
N GLU A 246 18.89 13.91 14.02
CA GLU A 246 18.61 12.81 13.09
C GLU A 246 17.81 11.64 13.71
N ASN A 247 17.27 11.85 14.92
CA ASN A 247 16.61 10.80 15.68
C ASN A 247 15.09 10.91 15.75
N ALA A 248 14.52 12.00 15.24
CA ALA A 248 13.07 12.27 15.27
C ALA A 248 12.45 12.41 13.88
N CYS A 249 12.91 11.64 12.88
CA CYS A 249 12.55 11.85 11.46
C CYS A 249 11.36 11.03 10.93
N SER A 250 10.51 10.51 11.82
CA SER A 250 9.29 9.79 11.40
C SER A 250 8.18 10.76 11.01
N VAL A 251 7.16 10.27 10.29
CA VAL A 251 5.95 11.03 9.92
C VAL A 251 5.30 11.76 11.11
N GLU A 252 5.39 11.19 12.32
CA GLU A 252 4.79 11.77 13.53
C GLU A 252 5.70 12.78 14.25
N THR A 253 7.01 12.54 14.19
CA THR A 253 7.98 13.22 15.06
C THR A 253 8.81 14.28 14.33
N ASP A 254 8.80 14.28 13.00
CA ASP A 254 9.61 15.20 12.20
C ASP A 254 9.18 16.65 12.49
N PRO A 255 10.12 17.53 12.91
CA PRO A 255 9.82 18.95 13.16
C PRO A 255 9.48 19.72 11.88
N ASN A 256 9.94 19.24 10.73
CA ASN A 256 9.70 19.75 9.38
C ASN A 256 8.58 19.00 8.66
N ARG A 257 7.77 18.21 9.38
CA ARG A 257 6.66 17.45 8.78
C ARG A 257 5.63 18.35 8.09
N SER A 258 5.00 17.80 7.06
CA SER A 258 3.86 18.43 6.38
C SER A 258 2.71 18.72 7.35
N PRO A 259 1.99 19.83 7.17
CA PRO A 259 0.78 20.10 7.92
C PRO A 259 -0.33 19.09 7.59
N GLU A 260 -1.33 19.02 8.46
CA GLU A 260 -2.58 18.31 8.15
C GLU A 260 -3.30 18.96 6.97
N CYS A 261 -4.11 18.18 6.25
CA CYS A 261 -4.81 18.63 5.07
C CYS A 261 -5.62 19.92 5.31
N ASP A 262 -5.26 21.00 4.61
CA ASP A 262 -6.06 22.21 4.51
C ASP A 262 -6.75 22.26 3.15
N THR A 263 -8.05 22.01 3.14
CA THR A 263 -8.85 21.98 1.90
C THR A 263 -9.01 23.35 1.25
N ASN A 264 -8.68 24.45 1.93
CA ASN A 264 -8.71 25.78 1.33
C ASN A 264 -7.44 26.08 0.51
N GLN A 265 -6.31 25.45 0.88
CA GLN A 265 -5.04 25.57 0.17
C GLN A 265 -4.86 24.46 -0.87
N CYS A 266 -5.35 23.26 -0.56
CA CYS A 266 -5.27 22.10 -1.44
C CYS A 266 -6.47 22.06 -2.40
N VAL A 267 -6.31 22.64 -3.58
CA VAL A 267 -7.34 22.73 -4.60
C VAL A 267 -6.95 22.00 -5.89
N LEU A 268 -7.93 21.36 -6.52
CA LEU A 268 -7.78 20.73 -7.83
C LEU A 268 -7.49 21.78 -8.91
N PRO A 269 -6.73 21.44 -9.97
CA PRO A 269 -6.22 20.11 -10.32
C PRO A 269 -4.89 19.74 -9.66
N ASP A 270 -4.20 20.68 -9.02
CA ASP A 270 -2.81 20.47 -8.60
C ASP A 270 -2.68 19.73 -7.27
N CYS A 271 -3.67 19.89 -6.38
CA CYS A 271 -3.66 19.30 -5.05
C CYS A 271 -5.00 18.65 -4.72
N PHE A 272 -4.96 17.46 -4.12
CA PHE A 272 -6.13 16.83 -3.53
C PHE A 272 -5.78 16.15 -2.20
N CYS A 273 -6.53 16.50 -1.15
CA CYS A 273 -6.44 15.85 0.15
C CYS A 273 -7.80 15.89 0.87
N SER A 274 -7.94 15.02 1.88
CA SER A 274 -9.00 15.11 2.88
C SER A 274 -8.48 14.58 4.21
N ALA A 275 -9.17 14.89 5.32
CA ALA A 275 -8.70 14.56 6.67
C ALA A 275 -8.43 13.06 6.88
N ASP A 276 -9.24 12.19 6.28
CA ASP A 276 -9.13 10.73 6.39
C ASP A 276 -8.95 10.04 5.03
N GLY A 277 -8.83 10.81 3.94
CA GLY A 277 -8.61 10.28 2.60
C GLY A 277 -9.86 9.69 1.94
N THR A 278 -11.04 9.75 2.57
CA THR A 278 -12.24 9.07 2.07
C THR A 278 -13.17 9.95 1.22
N ARG A 279 -12.94 11.28 1.21
CA ARG A 279 -13.75 12.24 0.46
C ARG A 279 -13.61 12.01 -1.05
N ILE A 280 -14.73 12.13 -1.77
CA ILE A 280 -14.77 12.01 -3.22
C ILE A 280 -14.26 13.33 -3.87
N PRO A 281 -13.36 13.28 -4.87
CA PRO A 281 -12.94 14.43 -5.66
C PRO A 281 -14.13 15.20 -6.27
N GLY A 282 -14.06 16.54 -6.25
CA GLY A 282 -15.14 17.40 -6.73
C GLY A 282 -16.41 17.39 -5.87
N ALA A 283 -16.42 16.68 -4.72
CA ALA A 283 -17.60 16.51 -3.86
C ALA A 283 -18.82 15.95 -4.61
N LEU A 284 -18.58 15.08 -5.59
CA LEU A 284 -19.63 14.38 -6.33
C LEU A 284 -20.35 13.37 -5.42
N GLU A 285 -21.63 13.16 -5.69
CA GLU A 285 -22.41 12.10 -5.03
C GLU A 285 -21.87 10.72 -5.44
N PRO A 286 -21.75 9.74 -4.52
CA PRO A 286 -21.19 8.42 -4.84
C PRO A 286 -21.84 7.76 -6.05
N ASN A 287 -23.14 7.96 -6.27
CA ASN A 287 -23.86 7.35 -7.39
C ASN A 287 -23.50 7.94 -8.76
N SER A 288 -23.01 9.17 -8.84
CA SER A 288 -22.59 9.82 -10.08
C SER A 288 -21.10 9.62 -10.41
N VAL A 289 -20.34 8.98 -9.51
CA VAL A 289 -18.90 8.70 -9.70
C VAL A 289 -18.71 7.38 -10.43
N PRO A 290 -17.87 7.29 -11.48
CA PRO A 290 -17.53 6.00 -12.07
C PRO A 290 -16.73 5.13 -11.08
N GLN A 291 -17.04 3.84 -11.01
CA GLN A 291 -16.15 2.91 -10.34
C GLN A 291 -14.96 2.59 -11.23
N MET A 292 -13.82 3.17 -10.90
CA MET A 292 -12.55 2.89 -11.55
C MET A 292 -11.93 1.61 -10.99
N ILE A 293 -11.40 0.76 -11.87
CA ILE A 293 -10.61 -0.42 -11.52
C ILE A 293 -9.27 -0.32 -12.23
N THR A 294 -8.17 -0.35 -11.47
CA THR A 294 -6.81 -0.32 -12.01
C THR A 294 -6.18 -1.69 -11.89
N ILE A 295 -6.01 -2.39 -13.01
CA ILE A 295 -5.28 -3.65 -13.09
C ILE A 295 -3.80 -3.34 -13.32
N THR A 296 -2.93 -3.83 -12.42
CA THR A 296 -1.49 -3.58 -12.55
C THR A 296 -0.66 -4.85 -12.51
N PHE A 297 0.43 -4.88 -13.29
CA PHE A 297 1.41 -5.97 -13.27
C PHE A 297 2.79 -5.44 -12.89
N ASN A 298 3.44 -6.11 -11.94
CA ASN A 298 4.81 -5.79 -11.51
C ASN A 298 5.82 -6.79 -12.07
N GLY A 299 6.97 -6.29 -12.51
CA GLY A 299 8.16 -7.08 -12.86
C GLY A 299 8.52 -7.04 -14.34
N ALA A 300 9.33 -8.00 -14.77
CA ALA A 300 9.83 -8.04 -16.14
C ALA A 300 8.74 -8.46 -17.13
N ILE A 301 8.68 -7.80 -18.29
CA ILE A 301 7.75 -8.13 -19.38
C ILE A 301 8.51 -8.93 -20.43
N ASN A 302 8.13 -10.18 -20.65
CA ASN A 302 8.84 -11.08 -21.55
C ASN A 302 7.94 -12.21 -22.06
N VAL A 303 8.55 -13.16 -22.77
CA VAL A 303 7.84 -14.30 -23.37
C VAL A 303 7.06 -15.16 -22.37
N ASP A 304 7.39 -15.08 -21.07
CA ASP A 304 6.69 -15.85 -20.04
C ASP A 304 5.33 -15.26 -19.67
N ASN A 305 5.04 -14.01 -20.02
CA ASN A 305 3.82 -13.32 -19.59
C ASN A 305 3.08 -12.52 -20.67
N VAL A 306 3.67 -12.25 -21.82
CA VAL A 306 2.99 -11.55 -22.92
C VAL A 306 1.73 -12.28 -23.42
N ASP A 307 1.70 -13.61 -23.36
CA ASP A 307 0.52 -14.42 -23.68
C ASP A 307 -0.63 -14.16 -22.71
N LEU A 308 -0.34 -14.09 -21.41
CA LEU A 308 -1.30 -13.74 -20.38
C LEU A 308 -1.87 -12.34 -20.59
N TYR A 309 -1.03 -11.37 -20.96
CA TYR A 309 -1.49 -10.00 -21.19
C TYR A 309 -2.39 -9.93 -22.43
N ALA A 310 -2.06 -10.64 -23.50
CA ALA A 310 -2.90 -10.71 -24.70
C ALA A 310 -4.26 -11.37 -24.43
N ASP A 311 -4.32 -12.38 -23.56
CA ASP A 311 -5.58 -13.02 -23.15
C ASP A 311 -6.47 -12.06 -22.35
N ILE A 312 -5.88 -11.24 -21.46
CA ILE A 312 -6.62 -10.29 -20.62
C ILE A 312 -7.07 -9.08 -21.44
N PHE A 313 -6.17 -8.52 -22.24
CA PHE A 313 -6.33 -7.29 -23.03
C PHE A 313 -6.49 -7.62 -24.53
N ASN A 314 -7.41 -8.54 -24.83
CA ASN A 314 -7.61 -9.09 -26.18
C ASN A 314 -8.24 -8.13 -27.22
N GLY A 315 -8.45 -6.85 -26.87
CA GLY A 315 -9.09 -5.83 -27.71
C GLY A 315 -10.61 -5.96 -27.90
N ALA A 316 -11.23 -7.07 -27.46
CA ALA A 316 -12.68 -7.25 -27.50
C ALA A 316 -13.39 -6.64 -26.27
N ARG A 317 -12.67 -6.55 -25.15
CA ARG A 317 -13.17 -5.96 -23.89
C ARG A 317 -13.11 -4.44 -23.94
N GLN A 318 -14.28 -3.79 -23.87
CA GLN A 318 -14.42 -2.34 -23.98
C GLN A 318 -15.13 -1.77 -22.76
N ASN A 319 -14.64 -0.63 -22.27
CA ASN A 319 -15.31 0.21 -21.29
C ASN A 319 -16.60 0.83 -21.87
N PRO A 320 -17.50 1.38 -21.03
CA PRO A 320 -18.75 1.99 -21.49
C PRO A 320 -18.61 3.15 -22.48
N ASN A 321 -17.41 3.75 -22.59
CA ASN A 321 -17.09 4.77 -23.60
C ASN A 321 -16.71 4.21 -24.98
N GLY A 322 -16.69 2.87 -25.15
CA GLY A 322 -16.30 2.18 -26.39
C GLY A 322 -14.80 1.96 -26.56
N CYS A 323 -13.98 2.37 -25.59
CA CYS A 323 -12.54 2.16 -25.63
C CYS A 323 -12.13 0.84 -25.01
N GLN A 324 -11.08 0.21 -25.54
CA GLN A 324 -10.53 -1.01 -24.96
C GLN A 324 -10.09 -0.76 -23.52
N ILE A 325 -10.33 -1.75 -22.65
CA ILE A 325 -9.88 -1.70 -21.25
C ILE A 325 -8.36 -1.51 -21.18
N LYS A 326 -7.90 -0.74 -20.18
CA LYS A 326 -6.48 -0.43 -19.99
C LYS A 326 -5.95 -0.98 -18.67
N GLY A 327 -4.63 -1.02 -18.57
CA GLY A 327 -3.90 -1.51 -17.41
C GLY A 327 -2.54 -0.84 -17.32
N THR A 328 -1.89 -0.97 -16.17
CA THR A 328 -0.62 -0.31 -15.87
C THR A 328 0.47 -1.34 -15.57
N PHE A 329 1.61 -1.22 -16.23
CA PHE A 329 2.72 -2.15 -16.09
C PHE A 329 3.92 -1.46 -15.43
N PHE A 330 4.21 -1.87 -14.20
CA PHE A 330 5.42 -1.47 -13.47
C PHE A 330 6.57 -2.37 -13.92
N ALA A 331 7.31 -1.92 -14.94
CA ALA A 331 8.32 -2.70 -15.64
C ALA A 331 9.70 -2.56 -14.98
N SER A 332 10.29 -3.68 -14.57
CA SER A 332 11.69 -3.74 -14.12
C SER A 332 12.64 -4.02 -15.28
N HIS A 333 13.90 -3.60 -15.21
CA HIS A 333 14.84 -3.78 -16.32
C HIS A 333 15.25 -5.24 -16.58
N LYS A 334 15.74 -5.95 -15.56
CA LYS A 334 16.36 -7.28 -15.75
C LYS A 334 15.38 -8.27 -16.40
N TYR A 335 15.80 -8.90 -17.50
CA TYR A 335 15.02 -9.86 -18.32
C TYR A 335 13.81 -9.31 -19.09
N THR A 336 13.64 -7.99 -19.16
CA THR A 336 12.55 -7.38 -19.94
C THR A 336 12.85 -7.37 -21.45
N ASN A 337 11.82 -7.68 -22.22
CA ASN A 337 11.76 -7.52 -23.67
C ASN A 337 11.14 -6.16 -24.00
N TYR A 338 11.95 -5.20 -24.40
CA TYR A 338 11.51 -3.83 -24.70
C TYR A 338 10.67 -3.70 -25.97
N SER A 339 10.75 -4.66 -26.91
CA SER A 339 9.79 -4.70 -28.03
C SER A 339 8.36 -5.03 -27.57
N ALA A 340 8.22 -5.86 -26.52
CA ALA A 340 6.92 -6.14 -25.92
C ALA A 340 6.42 -4.96 -25.07
N VAL A 341 7.31 -4.26 -24.36
CA VAL A 341 7.00 -3.00 -23.67
C VAL A 341 6.47 -1.95 -24.66
N GLN A 342 7.15 -1.79 -25.79
CA GLN A 342 6.75 -0.89 -26.87
C GLN A 342 5.35 -1.23 -27.40
N GLU A 343 5.05 -2.52 -27.61
CA GLU A 343 3.73 -2.93 -28.10
C GLU A 343 2.62 -2.67 -27.06
N LEU A 344 2.85 -2.96 -25.78
CA LEU A 344 1.87 -2.66 -24.72
C LEU A 344 1.59 -1.15 -24.63
N HIS A 345 2.63 -0.32 -24.70
CA HIS A 345 2.48 1.14 -24.73
C HIS A 345 1.74 1.64 -25.97
N ARG A 346 2.03 1.05 -27.14
CA ARG A 346 1.34 1.36 -28.39
C ARG A 346 -0.16 1.05 -28.29
N GLN A 347 -0.53 -0.06 -27.67
CA GLN A 347 -1.92 -0.46 -27.39
C GLN A 347 -2.63 0.44 -26.36
N GLY A 348 -1.90 1.38 -25.75
CA GLY A 348 -2.43 2.37 -24.81
C GLY A 348 -2.41 1.93 -23.35
N HIS A 349 -1.74 0.81 -23.04
CA HIS A 349 -1.43 0.50 -21.65
C HIS A 349 -0.37 1.46 -21.12
N GLU A 350 -0.43 1.75 -19.84
CA GLU A 350 0.54 2.60 -19.17
C GLU A 350 1.79 1.78 -18.81
N ILE A 351 2.96 2.35 -19.07
CA ILE A 351 4.25 1.80 -18.64
C ILE A 351 4.83 2.71 -17.57
N ALA A 352 5.18 2.13 -16.43
CA ALA A 352 5.72 2.82 -15.27
C ALA A 352 7.02 2.15 -14.79
N SER A 353 7.84 2.90 -14.07
CA SER A 353 9.15 2.43 -13.60
C SER A 353 9.03 1.51 -12.37
N PHE A 354 9.73 0.37 -12.39
CA PHE A 354 9.82 -0.59 -11.28
C PHE A 354 11.27 -1.00 -10.99
N SER A 355 12.14 0.01 -10.92
CA SER A 355 13.59 -0.09 -10.72
C SER A 355 14.39 -0.80 -11.83
N VAL A 356 15.70 -0.56 -11.86
CA VAL A 356 16.64 -1.28 -12.73
C VAL A 356 16.90 -2.67 -12.16
N THR A 357 17.29 -2.73 -10.88
CA THR A 357 17.88 -3.94 -10.32
C THR A 357 16.88 -4.87 -9.67
N ASN A 358 15.81 -4.31 -9.10
CA ASN A 358 14.89 -5.01 -8.23
C ASN A 358 15.63 -5.80 -7.12
N LYS A 359 16.68 -5.19 -6.53
CA LYS A 359 17.48 -5.74 -5.44
C LYS A 359 16.62 -6.38 -4.34
N ASP A 360 16.98 -7.60 -3.97
CA ASP A 360 16.23 -8.43 -3.02
C ASP A 360 16.26 -7.92 -1.57
N ASP A 361 17.23 -7.08 -1.20
CA ASP A 361 17.35 -6.55 0.16
C ASP A 361 16.33 -5.44 0.40
N PRO A 362 15.31 -5.63 1.25
CA PRO A 362 14.29 -4.60 1.49
C PRO A 362 14.85 -3.33 2.17
N LYS A 363 15.99 -3.44 2.85
CA LYS A 363 16.65 -2.28 3.47
C LYS A 363 17.29 -1.36 2.45
N TYR A 364 17.77 -1.90 1.33
CA TYR A 364 18.33 -1.09 0.24
C TYR A 364 17.34 -0.01 -0.22
N TRP A 365 16.05 -0.34 -0.24
CA TRP A 365 14.98 0.59 -0.60
C TRP A 365 14.59 1.51 0.56
N THR A 366 14.41 0.95 1.75
CA THR A 366 13.94 1.70 2.94
C THR A 366 14.94 2.77 3.38
N ASP A 367 16.24 2.46 3.28
CA ASP A 367 17.37 3.30 3.66
C ASP A 367 18.08 3.90 2.42
N GLY A 368 17.44 3.82 1.25
CA GLY A 368 18.03 4.23 -0.03
C GLY A 368 18.29 5.73 -0.09
N SER A 369 19.48 6.12 -0.56
CA SER A 369 19.84 7.52 -0.76
C SER A 369 19.13 8.14 -1.97
N TYR A 370 19.15 9.47 -2.10
CA TYR A 370 18.63 10.16 -3.29
C TYR A 370 19.23 9.56 -4.58
N ASP A 371 20.56 9.34 -4.60
CA ASP A 371 21.27 8.82 -5.77
C ASP A 371 20.90 7.35 -6.08
N ASP A 372 20.63 6.54 -5.05
CA ASP A 372 20.11 5.17 -5.24
C ASP A 372 18.75 5.22 -5.93
N TRP A 373 17.81 6.03 -5.43
CA TRP A 373 16.48 6.19 -6.02
C TRP A 373 16.55 6.77 -7.45
N LEU A 374 17.45 7.71 -7.70
CA LEU A 374 17.68 8.31 -9.01
C LEU A 374 18.14 7.25 -10.01
N ALA A 375 19.19 6.51 -9.67
CA ALA A 375 19.76 5.52 -10.56
C ALA A 375 18.82 4.32 -10.79
N GLU A 376 18.02 3.96 -9.79
CA GLU A 376 17.03 2.88 -9.92
C GLU A 376 15.78 3.29 -10.70
N MET A 377 15.17 4.43 -10.39
CA MET A 377 13.86 4.80 -10.96
C MET A 377 13.99 5.63 -12.23
N ALA A 378 14.75 6.72 -12.19
CA ALA A 378 14.96 7.57 -13.37
C ALA A 378 15.89 6.88 -14.38
N GLY A 379 16.89 6.13 -13.91
CA GLY A 379 17.71 5.25 -14.76
C GLY A 379 16.85 4.22 -15.51
N ASN A 380 15.91 3.56 -14.83
CA ASN A 380 15.00 2.62 -15.49
C ASN A 380 14.03 3.31 -16.47
N ARG A 381 13.54 4.53 -16.16
CA ARG A 381 12.79 5.34 -17.12
C ARG A 381 13.59 5.57 -18.40
N LEU A 382 14.85 5.99 -18.29
CA LEU A 382 15.73 6.22 -19.43
C LEU A 382 15.95 4.94 -20.26
N ILE A 383 16.14 3.79 -19.59
CA ILE A 383 16.25 2.49 -20.27
C ILE A 383 14.95 2.18 -21.05
N ILE A 384 13.77 2.37 -20.44
CA ILE A 384 12.48 2.14 -21.07
C ILE A 384 12.30 3.06 -22.29
N GLU A 385 12.46 4.37 -22.12
CA GLU A 385 12.31 5.36 -23.19
C GLU A 385 13.22 5.05 -24.37
N ARG A 386 14.49 4.74 -24.08
CA ARG A 386 15.46 4.36 -25.10
C ARG A 386 15.08 3.05 -25.78
N PHE A 387 15.04 1.93 -25.08
CA PHE A 387 14.95 0.62 -25.73
C PHE A 387 13.53 0.23 -26.18
N ALA A 388 12.48 0.88 -25.68
CA ALA A 388 11.11 0.77 -26.20
C ALA A 388 10.74 1.90 -27.18
N ASN A 389 11.64 2.87 -27.42
CA ASN A 389 11.42 4.03 -28.29
C ASN A 389 10.14 4.82 -27.92
N ILE A 390 9.97 5.10 -26.63
CA ILE A 390 8.85 5.89 -26.10
C ILE A 390 9.36 7.31 -25.89
N THR A 391 8.78 8.28 -26.59
CA THR A 391 9.30 9.67 -26.68
C THR A 391 8.28 10.73 -26.28
N ASP A 392 7.08 10.33 -25.89
CA ASP A 392 5.97 11.21 -25.50
C ASP A 392 6.03 11.64 -24.02
N GLY A 393 7.08 11.24 -23.30
CA GLY A 393 7.25 11.56 -21.87
C GLY A 393 6.21 10.92 -20.96
N SER A 394 5.56 9.82 -21.40
CA SER A 394 4.48 9.15 -20.66
C SER A 394 4.94 8.20 -19.55
N ILE A 395 6.25 8.02 -19.34
CA ILE A 395 6.79 7.18 -18.26
C ILE A 395 6.89 8.01 -16.97
N ILE A 396 5.75 8.22 -16.33
CA ILE A 396 5.59 9.19 -15.22
C ILE A 396 5.22 8.57 -13.88
N GLY A 397 4.90 7.27 -13.86
CA GLY A 397 4.63 6.53 -12.64
C GLY A 397 5.85 5.77 -12.13
N CYS A 398 5.94 5.59 -10.82
CA CYS A 398 6.86 4.62 -10.22
C CYS A 398 6.20 3.73 -9.17
N ARG A 399 6.81 2.58 -8.93
CA ARG A 399 6.51 1.74 -7.77
C ARG A 399 7.81 1.14 -7.23
N ALA A 400 7.96 1.19 -5.91
CA ALA A 400 9.10 0.63 -5.20
C ALA A 400 9.03 -0.91 -5.16
N PRO A 401 10.14 -1.60 -5.46
CA PRO A 401 10.29 -3.02 -5.17
C PRO A 401 9.90 -3.39 -3.74
N TYR A 402 9.22 -4.53 -3.60
CA TYR A 402 8.67 -5.02 -2.33
C TYR A 402 7.75 -4.02 -1.60
N LEU A 403 7.29 -2.96 -2.29
CA LEU A 403 6.55 -1.84 -1.73
C LEU A 403 7.27 -1.19 -0.55
N ARG A 404 8.60 -1.11 -0.64
CA ARG A 404 9.46 -0.49 0.38
C ARG A 404 9.58 0.99 0.10
N VAL A 405 8.85 1.79 0.87
CA VAL A 405 8.83 3.24 0.73
C VAL A 405 10.15 3.81 1.27
N GLY A 406 10.75 4.74 0.53
CA GLY A 406 12.09 5.29 0.77
C GLY A 406 12.14 6.63 1.50
N GLY A 407 11.22 6.87 2.42
CA GLY A 407 11.13 8.12 3.19
C GLY A 407 10.98 9.34 2.29
N ASN A 408 11.53 10.47 2.71
CA ASN A 408 11.52 11.68 1.88
C ASN A 408 12.38 11.53 0.61
N LYS A 409 13.45 10.72 0.62
CA LYS A 409 14.40 10.62 -0.50
C LYS A 409 13.78 10.09 -1.79
N GLN A 410 12.88 9.11 -1.67
CA GLN A 410 12.11 8.63 -2.80
C GLN A 410 11.34 9.79 -3.47
N PHE A 411 10.62 10.58 -2.67
CA PHE A 411 9.72 11.62 -3.18
C PHE A 411 10.45 12.91 -3.58
N GLU A 412 11.57 13.24 -2.93
CA GLU A 412 12.51 14.29 -3.37
C GLU A 412 13.02 13.97 -4.78
N MET A 413 13.52 12.74 -4.99
CA MET A 413 13.94 12.27 -6.31
C MET A 413 12.80 12.33 -7.32
N MET A 414 11.61 11.87 -6.94
CA MET A 414 10.47 11.90 -7.86
C MET A 414 10.09 13.31 -8.29
N ALA A 415 10.07 14.27 -7.36
CA ALA A 415 9.78 15.66 -7.66
C ALA A 415 10.82 16.27 -8.61
N ASP A 416 12.11 16.09 -8.30
CA ASP A 416 13.22 16.60 -9.12
C ASP A 416 13.30 15.94 -10.50
N GLN A 417 12.84 14.69 -10.61
CA GLN A 417 12.79 13.92 -11.84
C GLN A 417 11.43 13.97 -12.55
N PHE A 418 10.50 14.81 -12.09
CA PHE A 418 9.17 15.00 -12.70
C PHE A 418 8.35 13.71 -12.84
N PHE A 419 8.47 12.77 -11.90
CA PHE A 419 7.49 11.70 -11.76
C PHE A 419 6.18 12.28 -11.21
N VAL A 420 5.05 11.89 -11.81
CA VAL A 420 3.73 12.42 -11.47
C VAL A 420 3.15 11.71 -10.26
N TYR A 421 3.31 10.39 -10.18
CA TYR A 421 2.73 9.61 -9.10
C TYR A 421 3.61 8.44 -8.63
N ASP A 422 3.51 8.13 -7.34
CA ASP A 422 3.98 6.89 -6.73
C ASP A 422 2.78 5.95 -6.52
N ALA A 423 3.03 4.65 -6.53
CA ALA A 423 2.03 3.65 -6.19
C ALA A 423 2.64 2.59 -5.26
N SER A 424 3.34 3.03 -4.21
CA SER A 424 4.05 2.14 -3.27
C SER A 424 3.49 2.20 -1.86
N ILE A 425 2.83 3.29 -1.47
CA ILE A 425 2.31 3.44 -0.11
C ILE A 425 1.03 2.61 0.03
N THR A 426 1.00 1.78 1.07
CA THR A 426 -0.16 0.95 1.39
C THR A 426 -1.01 1.60 2.47
N ALA A 427 -2.32 1.65 2.25
CA ALA A 427 -3.30 1.99 3.29
C ALA A 427 -3.81 0.72 3.98
N PRO A 428 -3.89 0.70 5.32
CA PRO A 428 -4.40 -0.46 6.05
C PRO A 428 -5.87 -0.72 5.70
N LEU A 429 -6.31 -1.97 5.80
CA LEU A 429 -7.69 -2.35 5.52
C LEU A 429 -8.69 -1.50 6.32
N SER A 430 -9.56 -0.79 5.60
CA SER A 430 -10.64 0.03 6.13
C SER A 430 -11.98 -0.34 5.49
N ARG A 431 -13.10 0.00 6.15
CA ARG A 431 -14.44 -0.19 5.58
C ARG A 431 -14.67 0.70 4.36
N VAL A 432 -14.24 1.96 4.45
CA VAL A 432 -14.29 2.94 3.37
C VAL A 432 -12.87 3.11 2.84
N PRO A 433 -12.58 2.68 1.60
CA PRO A 433 -11.24 2.79 1.03
C PRO A 433 -10.83 4.26 0.80
N ILE A 434 -9.53 4.49 0.71
CA ILE A 434 -8.94 5.82 0.55
C ILE A 434 -8.79 6.14 -0.94
N TRP A 435 -9.16 7.37 -1.32
CA TRP A 435 -8.89 7.93 -2.65
C TRP A 435 -7.41 8.32 -2.78
N PRO A 436 -6.83 8.32 -3.98
CA PRO A 436 -5.50 8.90 -4.20
C PRO A 436 -5.42 10.33 -3.64
N TYR A 437 -4.22 10.78 -3.28
CA TYR A 437 -4.01 12.09 -2.68
C TYR A 437 -2.63 12.63 -3.04
N THR A 438 -2.43 13.94 -2.93
CA THR A 438 -1.12 14.56 -3.14
C THR A 438 -0.34 14.70 -1.84
N LEU A 439 0.99 14.58 -1.91
CA LEU A 439 1.88 14.65 -0.75
C LEU A 439 2.31 16.06 -0.35
N TYR A 440 1.61 17.11 -0.80
CA TYR A 440 1.78 18.46 -0.26
C TYR A 440 1.45 18.52 1.24
N PHE A 441 0.45 17.74 1.65
CA PHE A 441 -0.01 17.62 3.02
C PHE A 441 0.31 16.24 3.58
N ARG A 442 0.18 16.11 4.90
CA ARG A 442 0.38 14.85 5.60
C ARG A 442 -0.56 13.76 5.07
N MET A 443 -0.03 12.55 4.97
CA MET A 443 -0.80 11.35 4.58
C MET A 443 -2.04 11.16 5.47
N PRO A 444 -3.21 10.82 4.90
CA PRO A 444 -4.46 10.65 5.65
C PRO A 444 -4.56 9.32 6.41
N HIS A 445 -3.49 8.53 6.45
CA HIS A 445 -3.45 7.25 7.12
C HIS A 445 -2.07 6.99 7.72
N LYS A 446 -1.99 6.02 8.63
CA LYS A 446 -0.72 5.60 9.23
C LYS A 446 0.20 4.98 8.18
N CYS A 447 1.51 5.18 8.35
CA CYS A 447 2.51 4.44 7.59
C CYS A 447 2.38 2.95 7.91
N HIS A 448 1.89 2.16 6.95
CA HIS A 448 1.49 0.77 7.16
C HIS A 448 2.45 -0.20 6.49
N GLY A 449 2.84 -1.23 7.22
CA GLY A 449 3.81 -2.25 6.80
C GLY A 449 4.97 -2.39 7.77
N ASN A 450 5.65 -3.53 7.73
CA ASN A 450 6.78 -3.80 8.62
C ASN A 450 8.02 -3.01 8.17
N ALA A 451 8.60 -2.20 9.06
CA ALA A 451 9.80 -1.41 8.78
C ALA A 451 9.66 -0.55 7.52
N GLN A 452 8.55 0.16 7.39
CA GLN A 452 8.34 1.16 6.35
C GLN A 452 8.93 2.50 6.76
N ASN A 453 9.37 3.27 5.77
CA ASN A 453 9.84 4.63 5.91
C ASN A 453 8.98 5.51 5.00
N CYS A 454 7.86 6.04 5.50
CA CYS A 454 6.96 6.90 4.70
C CYS A 454 7.44 8.36 4.70
N PRO A 455 7.11 9.16 3.67
CA PRO A 455 7.48 10.56 3.61
C PRO A 455 6.85 11.35 4.76
N SER A 456 7.65 12.19 5.42
CA SER A 456 7.19 13.09 6.48
C SER A 456 6.96 14.51 5.98
N ARG A 457 7.63 14.92 4.89
CA ARG A 457 7.65 16.29 4.35
C ARG A 457 6.77 16.45 3.11
N SER A 458 6.61 17.69 2.68
CA SER A 458 5.76 18.07 1.55
C SER A 458 6.45 17.77 0.23
N HIS A 459 5.81 17.00 -0.63
CA HIS A 459 6.30 16.64 -1.96
C HIS A 459 5.21 16.86 -3.03
N PRO A 460 5.53 17.47 -4.18
CA PRO A 460 4.57 17.71 -5.27
C PRO A 460 4.32 16.43 -6.11
N VAL A 461 3.92 15.35 -5.44
CA VAL A 461 3.74 14.01 -6.04
C VAL A 461 2.37 13.46 -5.65
N TRP A 462 1.69 12.81 -6.60
CA TRP A 462 0.47 12.05 -6.32
C TRP A 462 0.81 10.68 -5.73
N GLU A 463 0.06 10.26 -4.71
CA GLU A 463 0.10 8.89 -4.20
C GLU A 463 -1.14 8.15 -4.71
N MET A 464 -0.91 7.21 -5.62
CA MET A 464 -1.86 6.19 -6.05
C MET A 464 -1.91 5.07 -5.00
N VAL A 465 -2.45 5.43 -3.84
CA VAL A 465 -2.47 4.62 -2.63
C VAL A 465 -3.01 3.22 -2.86
N MET A 466 -2.27 2.23 -2.35
CA MET A 466 -2.66 0.82 -2.42
C MET A 466 -3.53 0.46 -1.23
N ASN A 467 -4.84 0.48 -1.42
CA ASN A 467 -5.79 0.00 -0.41
C ASN A 467 -5.65 -1.52 -0.22
N GLU A 468 -5.48 -1.99 1.02
CA GLU A 468 -5.52 -3.42 1.30
C GLU A 468 -6.87 -4.04 0.92
N LEU A 469 -6.81 -5.20 0.27
CA LEU A 469 -7.95 -6.05 -0.02
C LEU A 469 -8.34 -6.85 1.23
N ASP A 470 -9.65 -6.94 1.47
CA ASP A 470 -10.22 -7.82 2.47
C ASP A 470 -10.22 -9.25 1.94
N ARG A 471 -9.49 -10.13 2.62
CA ARG A 471 -9.28 -11.53 2.22
C ARG A 471 -10.14 -12.52 3.00
N ARG A 472 -11.09 -12.06 3.82
CA ARG A 472 -11.99 -12.96 4.55
C ARG A 472 -12.86 -13.74 3.57
N ASP A 473 -12.91 -15.06 3.75
CA ASP A 473 -13.77 -15.94 2.94
C ASP A 473 -15.26 -15.70 3.24
N ASP A 474 -15.58 -15.41 4.51
CA ASP A 474 -16.88 -14.93 4.96
C ASP A 474 -16.72 -13.56 5.66
N PRO A 475 -17.05 -12.44 4.99
CA PRO A 475 -16.92 -11.11 5.56
C PRO A 475 -17.98 -10.80 6.63
N THR A 476 -19.00 -11.64 6.78
CA THR A 476 -20.04 -11.50 7.82
C THR A 476 -19.60 -12.06 9.16
N PHE A 477 -18.58 -12.92 9.16
CA PHE A 477 -17.95 -13.42 10.37
C PHE A 477 -16.88 -12.43 10.85
N ASP A 478 -16.97 -12.04 12.12
CA ASP A 478 -16.10 -11.02 12.75
C ASP A 478 -14.72 -11.60 13.12
N GLU A 479 -14.03 -12.15 12.12
CA GLU A 479 -12.62 -12.52 12.25
C GLU A 479 -11.75 -11.34 11.84
N SER A 480 -10.91 -10.86 12.77
CA SER A 480 -9.93 -9.81 12.47
C SER A 480 -8.74 -10.40 11.71
N LEU A 481 -8.82 -10.42 10.37
CA LEU A 481 -7.70 -10.76 9.50
C LEU A 481 -7.05 -9.48 8.92
N PRO A 482 -5.70 -9.41 8.85
CA PRO A 482 -5.04 -8.36 8.11
C PRO A 482 -5.39 -8.48 6.62
N GLY A 483 -5.50 -7.33 5.94
CA GLY A 483 -5.72 -7.30 4.51
C GLY A 483 -4.49 -7.71 3.71
N CYS A 484 -4.59 -7.58 2.39
CA CYS A 484 -3.50 -7.85 1.46
C CYS A 484 -3.46 -6.81 0.33
N HIS A 485 -2.31 -6.22 0.07
CA HIS A 485 -2.14 -5.14 -0.91
C HIS A 485 -1.77 -5.67 -2.32
N MET A 486 -1.03 -6.78 -2.42
CA MET A 486 -0.90 -7.54 -3.67
C MET A 486 -1.88 -8.72 -3.64
N VAL A 487 -2.54 -9.03 -4.75
CA VAL A 487 -3.46 -10.18 -4.80
C VAL A 487 -2.72 -11.49 -4.48
N SER A 488 -1.48 -11.62 -4.94
CA SER A 488 -0.62 -12.76 -4.63
C SER A 488 -0.21 -12.87 -3.16
N SER A 489 -0.32 -11.79 -2.38
CA SER A 489 -0.03 -11.80 -0.93
C SER A 489 -1.21 -12.27 -0.08
N CYS A 490 -2.41 -12.41 -0.68
CA CYS A 490 -3.60 -12.97 -0.03
C CYS A 490 -3.45 -14.50 0.13
N SER A 491 -2.65 -14.95 1.09
CA SER A 491 -2.16 -16.33 1.21
C SER A 491 -3.23 -17.42 1.40
N ASN A 492 -4.42 -17.05 1.86
CA ASN A 492 -5.55 -17.97 2.03
C ASN A 492 -6.29 -18.27 0.71
N ILE A 493 -6.03 -17.53 -0.35
CA ILE A 493 -6.66 -17.72 -1.66
C ILE A 493 -5.96 -18.84 -2.42
N GLN A 494 -6.59 -20.00 -2.48
CA GLN A 494 -6.02 -21.22 -3.05
C GLN A 494 -6.81 -21.76 -4.24
N THR A 495 -8.10 -21.44 -4.38
CA THR A 495 -8.96 -21.93 -5.48
C THR A 495 -9.52 -20.79 -6.33
N GLY A 496 -9.92 -21.10 -7.57
CA GLY A 496 -10.61 -20.14 -8.44
C GLY A 496 -11.82 -19.49 -7.74
N ASP A 497 -12.66 -20.29 -7.08
CA ASP A 497 -13.86 -19.77 -6.39
C ASP A 497 -13.54 -18.77 -5.27
N GLN A 498 -12.49 -19.03 -4.48
CA GLN A 498 -12.05 -18.10 -3.43
C GLN A 498 -11.57 -16.79 -4.05
N PHE A 499 -10.78 -16.88 -5.13
CA PHE A 499 -10.32 -15.70 -5.85
C PHE A 499 -11.50 -14.92 -6.46
N GLY A 500 -12.48 -15.63 -7.00
CA GLY A 500 -13.69 -15.02 -7.53
C GLY A 500 -14.47 -14.26 -6.45
N ARG A 501 -14.67 -14.86 -5.27
CA ARG A 501 -15.30 -14.18 -4.13
C ARG A 501 -14.51 -12.97 -3.65
N LEU A 502 -13.18 -13.09 -3.57
CA LEU A 502 -12.29 -11.97 -3.23
C LEU A 502 -12.55 -10.78 -4.15
N LEU A 503 -12.58 -10.99 -5.47
CA LEU A 503 -12.80 -9.91 -6.44
C LEU A 503 -14.15 -9.21 -6.23
N ARG A 504 -15.25 -9.97 -6.12
CA ARG A 504 -16.60 -9.38 -5.98
C ARG A 504 -16.80 -8.72 -4.62
N HIS A 505 -16.27 -9.30 -3.55
CA HIS A 505 -16.34 -8.72 -2.21
C HIS A 505 -15.64 -7.36 -2.16
N ASN A 506 -14.41 -7.31 -2.67
CA ASN A 506 -13.62 -6.08 -2.69
C ASN A 506 -14.21 -5.04 -3.65
N PHE A 507 -14.75 -5.47 -4.80
CA PHE A 507 -15.51 -4.60 -5.69
C PHE A 507 -16.70 -3.97 -4.96
N ASN A 508 -17.53 -4.77 -4.28
CA ASN A 508 -18.69 -4.26 -3.56
C ASN A 508 -18.29 -3.30 -2.42
N ARG A 509 -17.16 -3.54 -1.73
CA ARG A 509 -16.67 -2.62 -0.69
C ARG A 509 -16.39 -1.22 -1.25
N HIS A 510 -15.75 -1.13 -2.41
CA HIS A 510 -15.48 0.15 -3.06
C HIS A 510 -16.77 0.74 -3.66
N PHE A 511 -17.52 -0.07 -4.41
CA PHE A 511 -18.69 0.35 -5.19
C PHE A 511 -19.85 0.87 -4.32
N SER A 512 -20.08 0.24 -3.17
CA SER A 512 -21.19 0.59 -2.26
C SER A 512 -20.86 1.70 -1.26
N THR A 513 -19.61 2.16 -1.20
CA THR A 513 -19.17 3.22 -0.27
C THR A 513 -18.88 4.51 -1.02
N ASN A 514 -17.61 4.86 -1.20
CA ASN A 514 -17.18 6.13 -1.79
C ASN A 514 -16.63 5.99 -3.22
N ARG A 515 -16.72 4.80 -3.82
CA ARG A 515 -16.22 4.47 -5.17
C ARG A 515 -14.74 4.81 -5.40
N ALA A 516 -13.93 4.82 -4.34
CA ALA A 516 -12.48 4.92 -4.48
C ALA A 516 -11.95 3.87 -5.48
N PRO A 517 -10.91 4.19 -6.27
CA PRO A 517 -10.36 3.27 -7.27
C PRO A 517 -10.03 1.90 -6.66
N LEU A 518 -10.49 0.83 -7.29
CA LEU A 518 -10.17 -0.53 -6.88
C LEU A 518 -8.85 -0.95 -7.53
N GLY A 519 -7.80 -1.06 -6.71
CA GLY A 519 -6.50 -1.56 -7.12
C GLY A 519 -6.43 -3.09 -7.16
N LEU A 520 -6.21 -3.67 -8.34
CA LEU A 520 -5.94 -5.10 -8.51
C LEU A 520 -4.50 -5.30 -8.97
N HIS A 521 -3.61 -5.54 -8.00
CA HIS A 521 -2.17 -5.58 -8.22
C HIS A 521 -1.64 -7.02 -8.27
N PHE A 522 -1.03 -7.39 -9.39
CA PHE A 522 -0.61 -8.76 -9.69
C PHE A 522 0.89 -8.89 -9.98
N HIS A 523 1.42 -10.06 -9.66
CA HIS A 523 2.55 -10.63 -10.39
C HIS A 523 2.01 -11.58 -11.45
N ALA A 524 2.47 -11.46 -12.70
CA ALA A 524 2.01 -12.30 -13.81
C ALA A 524 2.23 -13.80 -13.53
N SER A 525 3.33 -14.15 -12.86
CA SER A 525 3.64 -15.53 -12.45
C SER A 525 2.57 -16.15 -11.54
N TRP A 526 2.01 -15.37 -10.60
CA TRP A 526 0.95 -15.85 -9.71
C TRP A 526 -0.32 -16.15 -10.49
N LEU A 527 -0.72 -15.25 -11.40
CA LEU A 527 -1.93 -15.45 -12.20
C LEU A 527 -1.75 -16.60 -13.19
N LYS A 528 -0.55 -16.76 -13.78
CA LYS A 528 -0.23 -17.87 -14.68
C LYS A 528 -0.10 -19.23 -13.96
N SER A 529 0.16 -19.23 -12.65
CA SER A 529 0.35 -20.46 -11.86
C SER A 529 -0.85 -21.41 -11.88
N LYS A 530 -2.07 -20.86 -11.98
CA LYS A 530 -3.31 -21.64 -12.03
C LYS A 530 -4.22 -21.12 -13.13
N ARG A 531 -4.69 -22.03 -14.00
CA ARG A 531 -5.64 -21.69 -15.07
C ARG A 531 -6.95 -21.11 -14.51
N GLU A 532 -7.43 -21.66 -13.40
CA GLU A 532 -8.64 -21.20 -12.72
C GLU A 532 -8.58 -19.72 -12.34
N PHE A 533 -7.42 -19.20 -11.92
CA PHE A 533 -7.30 -17.78 -11.57
C PHE A 533 -7.43 -16.86 -12.80
N ARG A 534 -6.86 -17.26 -13.94
CA ARG A 534 -7.00 -16.52 -15.21
C ARG A 534 -8.44 -16.48 -15.69
N GLU A 535 -9.11 -17.65 -15.65
CA GLU A 535 -10.51 -17.77 -16.04
C GLU A 535 -11.40 -16.93 -15.14
N GLU A 536 -11.15 -16.94 -13.83
CA GLU A 536 -11.98 -16.21 -12.87
C GLU A 536 -11.78 -14.68 -12.96
N LEU A 537 -10.54 -14.22 -13.22
CA LEU A 537 -10.30 -12.81 -13.53
C LEU A 537 -11.03 -12.40 -14.81
N GLY A 538 -10.97 -13.25 -15.85
CA GLY A 538 -11.70 -13.00 -17.10
C GLY A 538 -13.20 -12.85 -16.88
N LYS A 539 -13.82 -13.79 -16.15
CA LYS A 539 -15.25 -13.71 -15.79
C LYS A 539 -15.58 -12.44 -15.01
N PHE A 540 -14.74 -12.07 -14.04
CA PHE A 540 -14.94 -10.84 -13.27
C PHE A 540 -14.91 -9.60 -14.17
N ILE A 541 -13.93 -9.50 -15.08
CA ILE A 541 -13.86 -8.38 -16.02
C ILE A 541 -15.12 -8.32 -16.88
N ASP A 542 -15.54 -9.45 -17.46
CA ASP A 542 -16.70 -9.50 -18.34
C ASP A 542 -18.00 -9.16 -17.59
N GLU A 543 -18.12 -9.58 -16.32
CA GLU A 543 -19.23 -9.21 -15.41
C GLU A 543 -19.25 -7.70 -15.11
N MET A 544 -18.08 -7.10 -14.85
CA MET A 544 -17.97 -5.66 -14.58
C MET A 544 -18.24 -4.81 -15.83
N LEU A 545 -17.81 -5.26 -17.01
CA LEU A 545 -18.05 -4.58 -18.29
C LEU A 545 -19.51 -4.65 -18.76
N ALA A 546 -20.32 -5.56 -18.19
CA ALA A 546 -21.77 -5.53 -18.40
C ALA A 546 -22.45 -4.33 -17.72
N ARG A 547 -21.73 -3.61 -16.86
CA ARG A 547 -22.21 -2.41 -16.17
C ARG A 547 -21.77 -1.15 -16.91
N ASN A 548 -22.62 -0.12 -16.94
CA ASN A 548 -22.31 1.16 -17.57
C ASN A 548 -21.55 2.15 -16.65
N ASP A 549 -21.34 1.78 -15.37
CA ASP A 549 -20.75 2.62 -14.33
C ASP A 549 -19.38 2.13 -13.85
N VAL A 550 -18.78 1.15 -14.53
CA VAL A 550 -17.46 0.58 -14.19
C VAL A 550 -16.49 0.78 -15.35
N TYR A 551 -15.27 1.21 -15.05
CA TYR A 551 -14.22 1.49 -16.02
C TYR A 551 -12.88 0.87 -15.60
N PHE A 552 -12.27 0.11 -16.49
CA PHE A 552 -10.90 -0.39 -16.36
C PHE A 552 -9.92 0.60 -17.00
N VAL A 553 -9.16 1.29 -16.16
CA VAL A 553 -8.35 2.45 -16.54
C VAL A 553 -6.92 2.30 -16.05
N THR A 554 -6.00 3.08 -16.64
CA THR A 554 -4.63 3.22 -16.15
C THR A 554 -4.58 4.05 -14.86
N MET A 555 -3.43 4.06 -14.17
CA MET A 555 -3.23 4.90 -12.99
C MET A 555 -3.26 6.38 -13.36
N LEU A 556 -2.59 6.76 -14.46
CA LEU A 556 -2.68 8.12 -15.00
C LEU A 556 -4.11 8.55 -15.29
N GLN A 557 -4.93 7.67 -15.86
CA GLN A 557 -6.34 7.98 -16.15
C GLN A 557 -7.17 8.24 -14.89
N VAL A 558 -6.83 7.60 -13.76
CA VAL A 558 -7.42 7.96 -12.47
C VAL A 558 -6.99 9.36 -12.05
N VAL A 559 -5.70 9.69 -12.12
CA VAL A 559 -5.20 11.04 -11.80
C VAL A 559 -5.87 12.11 -12.67
N GLN A 560 -5.98 11.87 -13.98
CA GLN A 560 -6.66 12.77 -14.92
C GLN A 560 -8.14 13.00 -14.55
N TRP A 561 -8.87 11.93 -14.18
CA TRP A 561 -10.24 12.08 -13.70
C TRP A 561 -10.29 12.84 -12.37
N MET A 562 -9.34 12.62 -11.47
CA MET A 562 -9.27 13.35 -10.20
C MET A 562 -8.96 14.84 -10.39
N GLN A 563 -8.12 15.18 -11.36
CA GLN A 563 -7.81 16.57 -11.73
C GLN A 563 -9.03 17.30 -12.27
N ASN A 564 -9.91 16.59 -12.99
CA ASN A 564 -11.16 17.14 -13.52
C ASN A 564 -12.35 16.16 -13.28
N PRO A 565 -12.88 16.10 -12.04
CA PRO A 565 -13.91 15.13 -11.68
C PRO A 565 -15.15 15.29 -12.55
N THR A 566 -15.43 14.25 -13.33
CA THR A 566 -16.50 14.25 -14.33
C THR A 566 -17.56 13.22 -13.94
N GLU A 567 -18.83 13.64 -13.93
CA GLU A 567 -19.96 12.76 -13.65
C GLU A 567 -20.11 11.66 -14.70
N LEU A 568 -20.68 10.53 -14.29
CA LEU A 568 -20.85 9.34 -15.12
C LEU A 568 -21.55 9.61 -16.46
N THR A 569 -22.51 10.53 -16.50
CA THR A 569 -23.28 10.89 -17.70
C THR A 569 -22.41 11.56 -18.78
N ALA A 570 -21.39 12.32 -18.37
CA ALA A 570 -20.47 13.03 -19.26
C ALA A 570 -19.20 12.21 -19.56
N LEU A 571 -18.96 11.12 -18.82
CA LEU A 571 -17.73 10.33 -18.89
C LEU A 571 -17.54 9.59 -20.22
N ARG A 572 -18.62 9.36 -20.97
CA ARG A 572 -18.54 8.83 -22.33
C ARG A 572 -17.72 9.75 -23.26
N ASP A 573 -17.70 11.05 -23.00
CA ASP A 573 -17.01 12.05 -23.82
C ASP A 573 -15.75 12.64 -23.20
N PHE A 574 -15.32 12.10 -22.06
CA PHE A 574 -14.07 12.45 -21.40
C PHE A 574 -12.86 12.09 -22.28
N GLN A 575 -12.10 13.10 -22.73
CA GLN A 575 -11.14 12.97 -23.82
C GLN A 575 -9.89 12.21 -23.40
N GLU A 576 -9.45 12.41 -22.17
CA GLU A 576 -8.29 11.79 -21.55
C GLU A 576 -8.43 10.26 -21.51
N TRP A 577 -9.66 9.74 -21.41
CA TRP A 577 -9.94 8.30 -21.46
C TRP A 577 -10.18 7.76 -22.87
N LYS A 578 -10.17 8.62 -23.89
CA LYS A 578 -10.25 8.25 -25.31
C LYS A 578 -8.87 8.21 -25.97
N GLU A 579 -7.80 8.58 -25.28
CA GLU A 579 -6.45 8.38 -25.81
C GLU A 579 -6.19 6.90 -26.09
N LYS A 580 -5.71 6.57 -27.30
CA LYS A 580 -5.46 5.19 -27.75
C LYS A 580 -6.68 4.28 -27.48
N CYS A 581 -7.88 4.78 -27.76
CA CYS A 581 -9.18 4.13 -27.50
C CYS A 581 -9.27 2.71 -28.11
N ASP A 582 -9.07 2.59 -29.41
CA ASP A 582 -9.02 1.32 -30.16
C ASP A 582 -7.84 1.34 -31.13
N VAL A 583 -6.67 0.91 -30.65
CA VAL A 583 -5.45 0.92 -31.45
C VAL A 583 -5.42 -0.28 -32.38
N LYS A 584 -5.39 -0.02 -33.69
CA LYS A 584 -5.16 -1.01 -34.73
C LYS A 584 -3.76 -0.85 -35.34
N GLY A 585 -3.41 -1.72 -36.26
CA GLY A 585 -2.11 -1.68 -36.96
C GLY A 585 -1.09 -2.67 -36.42
N GLN A 586 0.09 -2.66 -37.05
CA GLN A 586 1.16 -3.61 -36.76
C GLN A 586 2.11 -3.07 -35.67
N PRO A 587 2.82 -3.95 -34.95
CA PRO A 587 3.91 -3.56 -34.08
C PRO A 587 5.00 -2.78 -34.83
N TYR A 588 5.80 -2.01 -34.09
CA TYR A 588 6.87 -1.18 -34.66
C TYR A 588 7.91 -2.01 -35.45
N CYS A 589 8.22 -3.22 -34.97
CA CYS A 589 9.04 -4.17 -35.71
C CYS A 589 8.48 -5.60 -35.61
N SER A 590 8.56 -6.36 -36.70
CA SER A 590 8.09 -7.76 -36.74
C SER A 590 9.07 -8.74 -36.09
N LEU A 591 10.36 -8.43 -36.16
CA LEU A 591 11.43 -9.24 -35.59
C LEU A 591 12.36 -8.32 -34.78
N PRO A 592 12.29 -8.35 -33.43
CA PRO A 592 13.16 -7.55 -32.60
C PRO A 592 14.60 -8.06 -32.66
N ASN A 593 15.55 -7.13 -32.51
CA ASN A 593 16.96 -7.47 -32.34
C ASN A 593 17.14 -8.25 -31.04
N THR A 594 17.98 -9.29 -31.10
CA THR A 594 18.34 -10.10 -29.93
C THR A 594 19.79 -9.79 -29.56
N CYS A 595 19.98 -8.97 -28.52
CA CYS A 595 21.28 -8.43 -28.16
C CYS A 595 21.86 -9.23 -26.98
N PRO A 596 22.82 -10.17 -27.20
CA PRO A 596 23.53 -10.82 -26.11
C PRO A 596 24.58 -9.86 -25.55
N LEU A 597 24.33 -9.31 -24.38
CA LEU A 597 25.10 -8.22 -23.80
C LEU A 597 25.73 -8.64 -22.47
N THR A 598 26.82 -7.97 -22.12
CA THR A 598 27.50 -8.09 -20.83
C THR A 598 27.77 -6.70 -20.28
N THR A 599 27.91 -6.60 -18.97
CA THR A 599 28.33 -5.37 -18.28
C THR A 599 29.29 -5.73 -17.15
N ARG A 600 30.14 -4.77 -16.76
CA ARG A 600 31.07 -4.93 -15.64
C ARG A 600 30.34 -5.01 -14.29
N GLU A 601 29.15 -4.44 -14.23
CA GLU A 601 28.32 -4.40 -13.02
C GLU A 601 27.68 -5.76 -12.68
N LEU A 602 27.57 -6.66 -13.66
CA LEU A 602 27.04 -8.02 -13.52
C LEU A 602 28.07 -9.03 -14.05
N PRO A 603 29.19 -9.21 -13.33
CA PRO A 603 30.30 -10.03 -13.81
C PRO A 603 29.88 -11.49 -13.96
N GLY A 604 30.13 -12.05 -15.15
CA GLY A 604 29.83 -13.46 -15.46
C GLY A 604 28.42 -13.70 -16.00
N GLU A 605 27.55 -12.69 -16.03
CA GLU A 605 26.22 -12.80 -16.65
C GLU A 605 26.26 -12.33 -18.11
N THR A 606 25.64 -13.11 -19.00
CA THR A 606 25.30 -12.66 -20.36
C THR A 606 23.79 -12.58 -20.46
N LEU A 607 23.27 -11.37 -20.62
CA LEU A 607 21.85 -11.08 -20.61
C LEU A 607 21.40 -10.72 -22.03
N ARG A 608 20.25 -11.25 -22.44
CA ARG A 608 19.66 -10.92 -23.74
C ARG A 608 18.68 -9.76 -23.57
N LEU A 609 18.96 -8.66 -24.25
CA LEU A 609 18.05 -7.53 -24.39
C LEU A 609 17.36 -7.64 -25.74
N PHE A 610 16.03 -7.56 -25.73
CA PHE A 610 15.21 -7.58 -26.95
C PHE A 610 14.67 -6.18 -27.21
N THR A 611 14.93 -5.61 -28.38
CA THR A 611 14.50 -4.25 -28.74
C THR A 611 14.35 -4.13 -30.26
N CYS A 612 13.50 -3.21 -30.73
CA CYS A 612 13.46 -2.85 -32.15
C CYS A 612 14.57 -1.87 -32.56
N LEU A 613 15.34 -1.34 -31.61
CA LEU A 613 16.45 -0.43 -31.85
C LEU A 613 17.78 -1.17 -32.04
N GLU A 614 18.82 -0.43 -32.43
CA GLU A 614 20.18 -0.97 -32.51
C GLU A 614 20.65 -1.50 -31.14
N CYS A 615 21.37 -2.62 -31.16
CA CYS A 615 21.92 -3.19 -29.94
C CYS A 615 22.93 -2.23 -29.30
N PRO A 616 22.84 -1.98 -27.98
CA PRO A 616 23.85 -1.20 -27.27
C PRO A 616 25.17 -1.96 -27.18
N ARG A 617 26.24 -1.29 -26.76
CA ARG A 617 27.58 -1.91 -26.63
C ARG A 617 27.69 -2.79 -25.40
N HIS A 618 27.05 -2.37 -24.31
CA HIS A 618 27.02 -3.06 -23.03
C HIS A 618 25.59 -3.28 -22.57
N TYR A 619 25.41 -4.20 -21.62
CA TYR A 619 24.10 -4.36 -20.98
C TYR A 619 23.83 -3.14 -20.10
N PRO A 620 22.71 -2.41 -20.32
CA PRO A 620 22.37 -1.27 -19.50
C PRO A 620 22.25 -1.66 -18.02
N TRP A 621 22.66 -0.79 -17.10
CA TRP A 621 22.50 -1.02 -15.67
C TRP A 621 22.52 0.31 -14.90
N ILE A 622 22.71 0.27 -13.57
CA ILE A 622 22.67 1.45 -12.69
C ILE A 622 23.65 2.55 -13.17
N LEU A 623 24.91 2.22 -13.43
CA LEU A 623 25.94 3.22 -13.76
C LEU A 623 26.00 3.60 -15.25
N ASP A 624 25.42 2.76 -16.12
CA ASP A 624 25.29 3.02 -17.56
C ASP A 624 23.89 2.60 -18.03
N PRO A 625 22.84 3.40 -17.76
CA PRO A 625 21.47 3.12 -18.20
C PRO A 625 21.33 3.18 -19.74
N THR A 626 22.33 3.67 -20.46
CA THR A 626 22.31 3.75 -21.92
C THR A 626 22.94 2.55 -22.62
N GLY A 627 23.84 1.84 -21.94
CA GLY A 627 24.66 0.77 -22.51
C GLY A 627 25.70 1.27 -23.52
N ASP A 628 26.07 2.55 -23.50
CA ASP A 628 27.00 3.17 -24.45
C ASP A 628 28.48 3.02 -24.04
N GLY A 629 28.74 2.60 -22.80
CA GLY A 629 30.08 2.46 -22.23
C GLY A 629 30.67 3.78 -21.69
N GLN A 630 29.84 4.79 -21.49
CA GLN A 630 30.18 6.01 -20.76
C GLN A 630 29.50 5.93 -19.40
N ALA A 631 30.29 5.93 -18.31
CA ALA A 631 29.72 6.04 -16.98
C ALA A 631 29.16 7.46 -16.80
N PHE A 632 27.94 7.55 -16.27
CA PHE A 632 27.32 8.83 -15.90
C PHE A 632 27.98 9.45 -14.67
#